data_AF-A0A4P6Y996-F1
#
_entry.id   AF-A0A4P6Y996-F1
#
_cell.length_a   1.000
_cell.length_b   1.000
_cell.length_c   1.000
_cell.angle_alpha   90.00
_cell.angle_beta   90.00
_cell.angle_gamma   90.00
#
_symmetry.space_group_name_H-M   'P 1'
#
loop_
_entity.id
_entity.type
_entity.pdbx_description
1 polymer ?
#
loop_
_entity_poly.entity_id
_entity_poly.type
_entity_poly.pdbx_seq_one_letter_code
_entity_poly.pdbx_strand_id
1 'polypeptide(L)'
;MKENSMKQLLETIESLIPHYSSNPLDAFAKGNVALCVIDEQGCVQGKIWGDDKLMGRNFYKNAWIKASQVWITGMKTGEYEKKLYNDEFDEERFGIGKPDLIGWEGGQPITLKDGSKLFVGFSGFRGENDLDIVTKAISIIEHN
;
A
#
# COMPACT_ATOMS: atom_id res chain seq x y z
N MET A 1 13.53 1.39 -7.63
CA MET A 1 13.52 2.87 -7.40
C MET A 1 14.91 3.35 -6.94
N LYS A 2 15.38 4.55 -7.33
CA LYS A 2 16.66 5.09 -6.79
C LYS A 2 16.53 5.33 -5.29
N GLU A 3 17.58 5.07 -4.51
CA GLU A 3 17.57 5.18 -3.04
C GLU A 3 17.06 6.54 -2.53
N ASN A 4 17.46 7.64 -3.19
CA ASN A 4 16.99 8.99 -2.86
C ASN A 4 15.47 9.18 -3.07
N SER A 5 14.88 8.54 -4.08
CA SER A 5 13.45 8.64 -4.37
C SER A 5 12.60 7.88 -3.34
N MET A 6 13.07 6.73 -2.85
CA MET A 6 12.38 6.01 -1.77
C MET A 6 12.39 6.84 -0.48
N LYS A 7 13.54 7.44 -0.14
CA LYS A 7 13.66 8.29 1.03
C LYS A 7 12.68 9.47 0.97
N GLN A 8 12.61 10.16 -0.17
CA GLN A 8 11.66 11.24 -0.39
C GLN A 8 10.20 10.77 -0.25
N LEU A 9 9.87 9.57 -0.74
CA LEU A 9 8.55 8.98 -0.56
C LEU A 9 8.19 8.76 0.91
N LEU A 10 9.11 8.18 1.68
CA LEU A 10 8.90 7.96 3.11
C LEU A 10 8.71 9.27 3.87
N GLU A 11 9.56 10.27 3.61
CA GLU A 11 9.48 11.59 4.26
C GLU A 11 8.20 12.34 3.87
N THR A 12 7.79 12.26 2.60
CA THR A 12 6.56 12.89 2.13
C THR A 12 5.33 12.24 2.77
N ILE A 13 5.26 10.90 2.79
CA ILE A 13 4.17 10.19 3.48
C ILE A 13 4.14 10.56 4.97
N GLU A 14 5.29 10.57 5.63
CA GLU A 14 5.40 10.94 7.05
C GLU A 14 4.82 12.33 7.33
N SER A 15 5.06 13.30 6.44
CA SER A 15 4.49 14.65 6.54
C SER A 15 2.97 14.69 6.36
N LEU A 16 2.40 13.72 5.62
CA LEU A 16 0.97 13.63 5.35
C LEU A 16 0.20 12.89 6.45
N ILE A 17 0.84 11.95 7.18
CA ILE A 17 0.20 11.13 8.21
C ILE A 17 -0.66 11.94 9.20
N PRO A 18 -0.22 13.09 9.75
CA PRO A 18 -1.04 13.86 10.69
C PRO A 18 -2.37 14.34 10.09
N HIS A 19 -2.41 14.67 8.80
CA HIS A 19 -3.62 15.10 8.11
C HIS A 19 -4.64 13.96 8.03
N TYR A 20 -4.22 12.77 7.57
CA TYR A 20 -5.11 11.60 7.49
C TYR A 20 -5.52 11.09 8.88
N SER A 21 -4.59 11.09 9.84
CA SER A 21 -4.85 10.65 11.22
C SER A 21 -5.85 11.53 11.97
N SER A 22 -6.09 12.76 11.50
CA SER A 22 -7.10 13.65 12.09
C SER A 22 -8.55 13.21 11.80
N ASN A 23 -8.75 12.30 10.85
CA ASN A 23 -10.05 11.71 10.55
C ASN A 23 -10.50 10.79 11.71
N PRO A 24 -11.63 11.07 12.38
CA PRO A 24 -12.12 10.23 13.48
C PRO A 24 -12.38 8.77 13.07
N LEU A 25 -12.66 8.51 11.79
CA LEU A 25 -12.92 7.16 11.27
C LEU A 25 -11.65 6.31 11.18
N ASP A 26 -10.48 6.93 11.29
CA ASP A 26 -9.16 6.28 11.25
C ASP A 26 -8.56 6.10 12.65
N ALA A 27 -9.29 6.47 13.72
CA ALA A 27 -8.80 6.42 15.09
C ALA A 27 -8.42 5.01 15.59
N PHE A 28 -8.91 3.94 14.93
CA PHE A 28 -8.58 2.55 15.26
C PHE A 28 -7.08 2.26 15.15
N ALA A 29 -6.36 3.03 14.34
CA ALA A 29 -4.94 2.87 14.08
C ALA A 29 -4.05 3.40 15.22
N LYS A 30 -4.60 4.23 16.10
CA LYS A 30 -3.86 4.86 17.23
C LYS A 30 -2.52 5.48 16.80
N GLY A 31 -2.49 6.09 15.62
CA GLY A 31 -1.29 6.69 15.02
C GLY A 31 -0.28 5.70 14.42
N ASN A 32 -0.60 4.42 14.34
CA ASN A 32 0.26 3.41 13.72
C ASN A 32 -0.17 3.15 12.28
N VAL A 33 0.77 3.26 11.35
CA VAL A 33 0.54 2.97 9.94
C VAL A 33 1.80 2.36 9.33
N ALA A 34 1.66 1.73 8.17
CA ALA A 34 2.75 1.08 7.49
C ALA A 34 2.65 1.18 5.97
N LEU A 35 3.80 1.29 5.32
CA LEU A 35 3.97 1.26 3.87
C LEU A 35 4.90 0.11 3.49
N CYS A 36 4.53 -0.64 2.47
CA CYS A 36 5.40 -1.55 1.74
C CYS A 36 5.35 -1.21 0.24
N VAL A 37 6.51 -1.19 -0.40
CA VAL A 37 6.70 -0.95 -1.83
C VAL A 37 7.54 -2.08 -2.39
N ILE A 38 7.10 -2.64 -3.50
CA ILE A 38 7.84 -3.61 -4.32
C ILE A 38 8.05 -2.96 -5.69
N ASP A 39 9.26 -3.02 -6.25
CA ASP A 39 9.50 -2.59 -7.63
C ASP A 39 9.45 -3.75 -8.63
N GLU A 40 9.60 -3.45 -9.92
CA GLU A 40 9.54 -4.45 -11.00
C GLU A 40 10.62 -5.55 -10.88
N GLN A 41 11.72 -5.29 -10.15
CA GLN A 41 12.78 -6.26 -9.91
C GLN A 41 12.55 -7.09 -8.64
N GLY A 42 11.46 -6.81 -7.90
CA GLY A 42 11.15 -7.47 -6.64
C GLY A 42 11.91 -6.88 -5.44
N CYS A 43 12.49 -5.68 -5.56
CA CYS A 43 13.12 -5.03 -4.41
C CYS A 43 12.04 -4.52 -3.46
N VAL A 44 12.12 -4.93 -2.19
CA VAL A 44 11.14 -4.58 -1.17
C VAL A 44 11.67 -3.47 -0.27
N GLN A 45 10.91 -2.40 -0.13
CA GLN A 45 11.20 -1.26 0.74
C GLN A 45 9.96 -0.85 1.53
N GLY A 46 10.11 -0.17 2.65
CA GLY A 46 8.97 0.21 3.47
C GLY A 46 9.35 0.87 4.80
N LYS A 47 8.33 1.35 5.52
CA LYS A 47 8.47 1.95 6.85
C LYS A 47 7.23 1.67 7.70
N ILE A 48 7.45 1.55 9.01
CA ILE A 48 6.41 1.49 10.03
C ILE A 48 6.49 2.82 10.79
N TRP A 49 5.35 3.48 10.97
CA TRP A 49 5.19 4.67 11.80
C TRP A 49 4.29 4.36 12.99
N GLY A 50 4.46 5.12 14.08
CA GLY A 50 3.75 4.95 15.34
C GLY A 50 4.57 4.27 16.44
N ASP A 51 4.09 4.35 17.68
CA ASP A 51 4.83 3.90 18.87
C ASP A 51 4.45 2.48 19.35
N ASP A 52 3.30 1.94 18.90
CA ASP A 52 2.86 0.58 19.24
C ASP A 52 3.45 -0.42 18.25
N LYS A 53 4.58 -1.03 18.65
CA LYS A 53 5.31 -2.00 17.82
C LYS A 53 4.47 -3.21 17.39
N LEU A 54 3.52 -3.66 18.21
CA LEU A 54 2.68 -4.82 17.88
C LEU A 54 1.66 -4.45 16.81
N MET A 55 1.01 -3.29 16.99
CA MET A 55 0.05 -2.75 16.02
C MET A 55 0.74 -2.40 14.70
N GLY A 56 1.88 -1.70 14.76
CA GLY A 56 2.69 -1.36 13.60
C GLY A 56 3.16 -2.60 12.82
N ARG A 57 3.61 -3.65 13.51
CA ARG A 57 3.93 -4.94 12.88
C ARG A 57 2.73 -5.55 12.16
N ASN A 58 1.53 -5.49 12.76
CA ASN A 58 0.32 -6.02 12.14
C ASN A 58 -0.07 -5.23 10.88
N PHE A 59 0.02 -3.90 10.92
CA PHE A 59 -0.20 -3.08 9.73
C PHE A 59 0.85 -3.32 8.65
N TYR A 60 2.12 -3.51 9.02
CA TYR A 60 3.15 -3.84 8.03
C TYR A 60 2.92 -5.20 7.38
N LYS A 61 2.46 -6.21 8.14
CA LYS A 61 2.03 -7.50 7.56
C LYS A 61 0.97 -7.26 6.48
N ASN A 62 -0.06 -6.48 6.79
CA ASN A 62 -1.14 -6.18 5.83
C ASN A 62 -0.63 -5.39 4.62
N ALA A 63 0.22 -4.38 4.84
CA ALA A 63 0.83 -3.60 3.77
C ALA A 63 1.69 -4.48 2.85
N TRP A 64 2.47 -5.41 3.39
CA TRP A 64 3.26 -6.36 2.62
C TRP A 64 2.40 -7.31 1.80
N ILE A 65 1.35 -7.90 2.39
CA ILE A 65 0.41 -8.77 1.65
C ILE A 65 -0.25 -7.99 0.50
N LYS A 66 -0.74 -6.78 0.77
CA LYS A 66 -1.32 -5.88 -0.25
C LYS A 66 -0.34 -5.61 -1.39
N ALA A 67 0.89 -5.20 -1.07
CA ALA A 67 1.92 -4.90 -2.08
C ALA A 67 2.28 -6.14 -2.91
N SER A 68 2.43 -7.30 -2.27
CA SER A 68 2.72 -8.58 -2.92
C SER A 68 1.59 -9.00 -3.88
N GLN A 69 0.33 -8.91 -3.43
CA GLN A 69 -0.82 -9.22 -4.27
C GLN A 69 -0.90 -8.30 -5.49
N VAL A 70 -0.65 -7.01 -5.32
CA VAL A 70 -0.61 -6.05 -6.43
C VAL A 70 0.57 -6.36 -7.38
N TRP A 71 1.74 -6.73 -6.84
CA TRP A 71 2.90 -7.09 -7.65
C TRP A 71 2.65 -8.31 -8.53
N ILE A 72 2.00 -9.34 -7.98
CA ILE A 72 1.66 -10.57 -8.70
C ILE A 72 0.56 -10.32 -9.75
N THR A 73 -0.46 -9.54 -9.38
CA THR A 73 -1.71 -9.46 -10.16
C THR A 73 -1.79 -8.25 -11.08
N GLY A 74 -1.02 -7.20 -10.79
CA GLY A 74 -1.12 -5.88 -11.42
C GLY A 74 -2.41 -5.12 -11.08
N MET A 75 -3.25 -5.63 -10.17
CA MET A 75 -4.56 -5.06 -9.83
C MET A 75 -4.56 -4.40 -8.46
N LYS A 76 -5.45 -3.43 -8.26
CA LYS A 76 -5.74 -2.92 -6.90
C LYS A 76 -6.36 -4.05 -6.07
N THR A 77 -6.09 -4.10 -4.76
CA THR A 77 -6.59 -5.20 -3.91
C THR A 77 -8.12 -5.27 -3.87
N GLY A 78 -8.81 -4.12 -3.80
CA GLY A 78 -10.27 -4.06 -3.90
C GLY A 78 -10.82 -4.45 -5.28
N GLU A 79 -10.07 -4.17 -6.36
CA GLU A 79 -10.44 -4.62 -7.70
C GLU A 79 -10.31 -6.14 -7.84
N TYR A 80 -9.21 -6.70 -7.35
CA TYR A 80 -8.98 -8.14 -7.32
C TYR A 80 -10.13 -8.87 -6.61
N GLU A 81 -10.50 -8.42 -5.41
CA GLU A 81 -11.60 -9.01 -4.64
C GLU A 81 -12.91 -9.00 -5.43
N LYS A 82 -13.25 -7.84 -5.99
CA LYS A 82 -14.48 -7.68 -6.77
C LYS A 82 -14.52 -8.62 -7.97
N LYS A 83 -13.41 -8.76 -8.69
CA LYS A 83 -13.32 -9.64 -9.87
C LYS A 83 -13.40 -11.11 -9.49
N LEU A 84 -12.70 -11.52 -8.43
CA LEU A 84 -12.73 -12.89 -7.92
C LEU A 84 -14.16 -13.30 -7.51
N TYR A 85 -14.84 -12.48 -6.70
CA TYR A 85 -16.20 -12.81 -6.22
C TYR A 85 -17.31 -12.58 -7.26
N ASN A 86 -16.98 -12.04 -8.44
CA ASN A 86 -17.87 -11.98 -9.60
C ASN A 86 -17.54 -13.07 -10.64
N ASP A 87 -16.74 -14.08 -10.27
CA ASP A 87 -16.33 -15.18 -11.14
C ASP A 87 -15.66 -14.73 -12.45
N GLU A 88 -14.99 -13.57 -12.46
CA GLU A 88 -14.22 -13.11 -13.63
C GLU A 88 -12.93 -13.92 -13.83
N PHE A 89 -12.47 -14.63 -12.79
CA PHE A 89 -11.39 -15.60 -12.83
C PHE A 89 -11.43 -16.57 -11.63
N ASP A 90 -10.80 -17.74 -11.79
CA ASP A 90 -10.67 -18.74 -10.72
C ASP A 90 -9.69 -18.30 -9.63
N GLU A 91 -9.94 -18.65 -8.37
CA GLU A 91 -9.08 -18.31 -7.20
C GLU A 91 -7.61 -18.72 -7.42
N GLU A 92 -7.38 -19.82 -8.14
CA GLU A 92 -6.04 -20.35 -8.40
C GLU A 92 -5.24 -19.55 -9.45
N ARG A 93 -5.89 -18.67 -10.24
CA ARG A 93 -5.29 -18.01 -11.41
C ARG A 93 -3.97 -17.30 -11.10
N PHE A 94 -3.88 -16.68 -9.92
CA PHE A 94 -2.70 -15.92 -9.49
C PHE A 94 -1.91 -16.61 -8.38
N GLY A 95 -2.32 -17.81 -7.96
CA GLY A 95 -1.67 -18.56 -6.88
C GLY A 95 -1.79 -17.92 -5.50
N ILE A 96 -2.74 -17.00 -5.29
CA ILE A 96 -2.97 -16.30 -4.01
C ILE A 96 -4.25 -16.85 -3.38
N GLY A 97 -4.09 -17.82 -2.49
CA GLY A 97 -5.19 -18.40 -1.71
C GLY A 97 -5.33 -17.76 -0.32
N LYS A 98 -6.45 -18.04 0.35
CA LYS A 98 -6.60 -17.72 1.77
C LYS A 98 -5.57 -18.49 2.62
N PRO A 99 -4.93 -17.87 3.63
CA PRO A 99 -5.21 -16.55 4.20
C PRO A 99 -4.38 -15.39 3.62
N ASP A 100 -3.58 -15.63 2.58
CA ASP A 100 -2.68 -14.64 1.98
C ASP A 100 -3.40 -13.69 1.01
N LEU A 101 -4.66 -13.95 0.71
CA LEU A 101 -5.56 -13.05 0.00
C LEU A 101 -6.06 -11.94 0.92
N ILE A 102 -5.82 -10.67 0.53
CA ILE A 102 -6.47 -9.49 1.13
C ILE A 102 -7.37 -8.85 0.09
N GLY A 103 -8.65 -8.75 0.41
CA GLY A 103 -9.63 -8.15 -0.48
C GLY A 103 -9.94 -6.68 -0.22
N TRP A 104 -9.68 -6.16 1.00
CA TRP A 104 -9.91 -4.74 1.27
C TRP A 104 -8.85 -3.85 0.62
N GLU A 105 -9.27 -2.61 0.34
CA GLU A 105 -8.46 -1.59 -0.32
C GLU A 105 -7.18 -1.19 0.45
N GLY A 106 -6.23 -0.61 -0.29
CA GLY A 106 -4.96 -0.10 0.22
C GLY A 106 -3.73 -0.65 -0.50
N GLY A 107 -3.91 -1.61 -1.42
CA GLY A 107 -2.89 -2.00 -2.40
C GLY A 107 -3.18 -1.43 -3.78
N GLN A 108 -2.19 -0.87 -4.46
CA GLN A 108 -2.31 -0.36 -5.83
C GLN A 108 -0.99 -0.33 -6.62
N PRO A 109 -1.04 -0.51 -7.95
CA PRO A 109 0.09 -0.23 -8.81
C PRO A 109 0.19 1.29 -9.03
N ILE A 110 1.41 1.80 -9.06
CA ILE A 110 1.74 3.19 -9.36
C ILE A 110 2.71 3.19 -10.55
N THR A 111 2.43 4.01 -11.56
CA THR A 111 3.35 4.25 -12.67
C THR A 111 3.96 5.64 -12.51
N LEU A 112 5.29 5.72 -12.43
CA LEU A 112 6.02 6.99 -12.33
C LEU A 112 6.13 7.66 -13.72
N LYS A 113 6.55 8.93 -13.77
CA LYS A 113 6.68 9.68 -15.04
C LYS A 113 7.69 9.06 -16.01
N ASP A 114 8.70 8.39 -15.49
CA ASP A 114 9.70 7.67 -16.30
C ASP A 114 9.20 6.31 -16.85
N GLY A 115 7.97 5.93 -16.51
CA GLY A 115 7.33 4.68 -16.92
C GLY A 115 7.62 3.49 -16.01
N SER A 116 8.48 3.64 -15.00
CA SER A 116 8.73 2.59 -14.02
C SER A 116 7.50 2.32 -13.16
N LYS A 117 7.33 1.07 -12.71
CA LYS A 117 6.20 0.66 -11.88
C LYS A 117 6.62 0.38 -10.44
N LEU A 118 5.78 0.83 -9.53
CA LEU A 118 5.81 0.49 -8.11
C LEU A 118 4.54 -0.25 -7.75
N PHE A 119 4.65 -1.26 -6.91
CA PHE A 119 3.54 -2.04 -6.38
C PHE A 119 3.47 -1.77 -4.89
N VAL A 120 2.45 -1.01 -4.49
CA VAL A 120 2.42 -0.38 -3.17
C VAL A 120 1.29 -0.96 -2.36
N GLY A 121 1.58 -1.25 -1.09
CA GLY A 121 0.58 -1.52 -0.07
C GLY A 121 0.76 -0.53 1.07
N PHE A 122 -0.32 0.13 1.47
CA PHE A 122 -0.40 0.92 2.68
C PHE A 122 -1.45 0.31 3.62
N SER A 123 -1.24 0.43 4.92
CA SER A 123 -2.19 -0.05 5.92
C SER A 123 -2.14 0.80 7.17
N GLY A 124 -3.31 1.11 7.70
CA GLY A 124 -3.48 1.81 8.97
C GLY A 124 -4.48 2.96 8.87
N PHE A 125 -5.07 3.21 7.71
CA PHE A 125 -6.28 4.02 7.56
C PHE A 125 -7.38 3.19 6.90
N ARG A 126 -8.54 3.79 6.66
CA ARG A 126 -9.56 3.27 5.77
C ARG A 126 -8.97 3.12 4.36
N GLY A 127 -9.45 2.11 3.64
CA GLY A 127 -8.92 1.72 2.33
C GLY A 127 -8.77 2.88 1.33
N GLU A 128 -9.76 3.75 1.23
CA GLU A 128 -9.71 4.96 0.39
C GLU A 128 -8.56 5.90 0.78
N ASN A 129 -8.31 6.07 2.07
CA ASN A 129 -7.23 6.91 2.62
C ASN A 129 -5.86 6.23 2.49
N ASP A 130 -5.79 4.91 2.64
CA ASP A 130 -4.57 4.12 2.37
C ASP A 130 -4.13 4.32 0.90
N LEU A 131 -5.06 4.36 -0.05
CA LEU A 131 -4.79 4.60 -1.46
C LEU A 131 -4.46 6.08 -1.76
N ASP A 132 -5.21 7.00 -1.17
CA ASP A 132 -5.06 8.44 -1.43
C ASP A 132 -3.72 8.99 -0.92
N ILE A 133 -3.29 8.64 0.31
CA ILE A 133 -2.02 9.13 0.87
C ILE A 133 -0.82 8.77 -0.01
N VAL A 134 -0.80 7.56 -0.56
CA VAL A 134 0.25 7.10 -1.48
C VAL A 134 0.21 7.90 -2.78
N THR A 135 -0.96 8.03 -3.39
CA THR A 135 -1.13 8.75 -4.66
C THR A 135 -0.72 10.22 -4.52
N LYS A 136 -1.13 10.85 -3.41
CA LYS A 136 -0.79 12.24 -3.08
C LYS A 136 0.70 12.43 -2.85
N ALA A 137 1.34 11.52 -2.11
CA ALA A 137 2.79 11.58 -1.88
C ALA A 137 3.59 11.46 -3.19
N ILE A 138 3.23 10.50 -4.05
CA ILE A 138 3.86 10.33 -5.36
C ILE A 138 3.66 11.57 -6.22
N SER A 139 2.44 12.13 -6.26
CA SER A 139 2.17 13.38 -6.98
C SER A 139 3.08 14.52 -6.51
N ILE A 140 3.23 14.72 -5.19
CA ILE A 140 4.12 15.74 -4.63
C ILE A 140 5.57 15.53 -5.09
N ILE A 141 6.07 14.29 -5.08
CA ILE A 141 7.46 13.99 -5.43
C ILE A 141 7.71 14.17 -6.92
N GLU A 142 6.77 13.74 -7.76
CA GLU A 142 6.92 13.81 -9.22
C GLU A 142 6.73 15.24 -9.75
N HIS A 143 6.06 16.12 -9.00
CA HIS A 143 5.87 17.54 -9.36
C HIS A 143 7.00 18.48 -8.92
N ASN A 144 7.86 18.05 -8.00
CA ASN A 144 9.05 18.77 -7.56
C ASN A 144 10.30 18.35 -8.36
#